data_AF-I4Z3U6-F1
#
_entry.id   AF-I4Z3U6-F1
#
_cell.length_a   1.000
_cell.length_b   1.000
_cell.length_c   1.000
_cell.angle_alpha   90.00
_cell.angle_beta   90.00
_cell.angle_gamma   90.00
#
_symmetry.space_group_name_H-M   'P 1'
#
loop_
_entity.id
_entity.type
_entity.pdbx_description
1 polymer ?
#
loop_
_entity_poly.entity_id
_entity_poly.type
_entity_poly.pdbx_seq_one_letter_code
_entity_poly.pdbx_strand_id
1 'polypeptide(L)'
;MDRFDHILHWKLKQGSHTFPGQDGGTCINEAAVVAAGFPYQPVGSVETMPDCFSRPICRFAMHLNDEADDEERQLLLPFVTRLACADTPPVEQEREAYIAARLSWRLSFRDRLAILEGALAIGRPADMSRPEVISSRMATVQQNAATATSVEEYPLCSQFQGWFAGIF
;
A
#
# COMPACT_ATOMS: atom_id res chain seq x y z
N MET A 1 7.31 -20.51 -18.38
CA MET A 1 6.03 -20.02 -17.83
C MET A 1 6.35 -19.06 -16.66
N ASP A 2 7.34 -18.17 -16.83
CA ASP A 2 8.06 -17.57 -15.70
C ASP A 2 7.81 -16.06 -15.52
N ARG A 3 7.00 -15.43 -16.37
CA ARG A 3 6.78 -13.96 -16.36
C ARG A 3 5.75 -13.51 -15.32
N PHE A 4 5.02 -14.44 -14.71
CA PHE A 4 3.98 -14.14 -13.73
C PHE A 4 4.42 -14.39 -12.28
N ASP A 5 5.49 -15.15 -12.06
CA ASP A 5 5.91 -15.53 -10.71
C ASP A 5 6.41 -14.34 -9.88
N HIS A 6 7.02 -13.33 -10.47
CA HIS A 6 7.52 -12.16 -9.71
C HIS A 6 6.40 -11.18 -9.28
N ILE A 7 5.31 -11.14 -10.05
CA ILE A 7 4.10 -10.40 -9.67
C ILE A 7 3.39 -11.11 -8.51
N LEU A 8 3.53 -12.44 -8.43
CA LEU A 8 2.96 -13.28 -7.38
C LEU A 8 3.69 -13.19 -6.02
N HIS A 9 4.81 -12.46 -5.91
CA HIS A 9 5.55 -12.29 -4.64
C HIS A 9 5.34 -10.94 -3.95
N TRP A 10 4.44 -10.07 -4.43
CA TRP A 10 4.18 -8.79 -3.78
C TRP A 10 3.56 -9.00 -2.39
N LYS A 11 4.34 -8.75 -1.33
CA LYS A 11 3.87 -8.86 0.05
C LYS A 11 3.41 -7.51 0.59
N LEU A 12 2.29 -7.52 1.28
CA LEU A 12 1.88 -6.37 2.06
C LEU A 12 2.76 -6.25 3.32
N LYS A 13 3.19 -5.03 3.63
CA LYS A 13 4.05 -4.69 4.78
C LYS A 13 3.35 -3.66 5.67
N GLN A 14 3.72 -3.67 6.95
CA GLN A 14 3.23 -2.68 7.92
C GLN A 14 3.80 -1.30 7.60
N GLY A 15 2.97 -0.24 7.67
CA GLY A 15 3.42 1.15 7.53
C GLY A 15 3.87 1.59 6.13
N SER A 16 4.15 2.89 6.02
CA SER A 16 4.68 3.59 4.84
C SER A 16 6.21 3.53 4.85
N HIS A 17 6.81 2.92 3.83
CA HIS A 17 8.28 2.89 3.67
C HIS A 17 8.74 3.89 2.60
N THR A 18 9.98 4.35 2.72
CA THR A 18 10.77 4.80 1.56
C THR A 18 10.71 3.66 0.54
N PHE A 19 10.26 3.99 -0.69
CA PHE A 19 10.12 3.16 -1.89
C PHE A 19 10.80 1.76 -1.83
N PRO A 20 10.13 0.66 -2.24
CA PRO A 20 10.56 -0.68 -1.88
C PRO A 20 11.95 -0.99 -2.45
N GLY A 21 12.88 -1.36 -1.56
CA GLY A 21 14.10 -2.06 -1.93
C GLY A 21 13.78 -3.42 -2.57
N GLN A 22 14.83 -4.17 -2.93
CA GLN A 22 14.80 -5.43 -3.69
C GLN A 22 13.74 -6.47 -3.24
N ASP A 23 13.33 -6.46 -1.97
CA ASP A 23 12.39 -7.43 -1.40
C ASP A 23 10.90 -7.09 -1.62
N GLY A 24 10.57 -5.96 -2.26
CA GLY A 24 9.25 -5.70 -2.84
C GLY A 24 8.08 -5.85 -1.86
N GLY A 25 7.82 -4.83 -1.04
CA GLY A 25 6.61 -4.78 -0.21
C GLY A 25 6.18 -3.35 0.11
N THR A 26 4.88 -3.13 0.17
CA THR A 26 4.25 -1.81 0.37
C THR A 26 3.03 -1.97 1.27
N CYS A 27 2.48 -0.87 1.80
CA CYS A 27 1.19 -0.93 2.48
C CYS A 27 0.07 -1.20 1.46
N ILE A 28 -1.10 -1.66 1.93
CA ILE A 28 -2.23 -1.94 1.05
C ILE A 28 -2.64 -0.75 0.16
N ASN A 29 -2.56 0.48 0.68
CA ASN A 29 -2.96 1.68 -0.06
C ASN A 29 -1.96 2.02 -1.17
N GLU A 30 -0.66 1.86 -0.92
CA GLU A 30 0.39 2.02 -1.92
C GLU A 30 0.26 0.96 -3.03
N ALA A 31 0.01 -0.29 -2.65
CA ALA A 31 -0.27 -1.37 -3.59
C ALA A 31 -1.51 -1.03 -4.45
N ALA A 32 -2.55 -0.47 -3.86
CA ALA A 32 -3.77 -0.09 -4.56
C ALA A 32 -3.56 1.09 -5.53
N VAL A 33 -2.76 2.09 -5.14
CA VAL A 33 -2.33 3.18 -6.02
C VAL A 33 -1.66 2.63 -7.28
N VAL A 34 -0.73 1.68 -7.13
CA VAL A 34 -0.02 1.04 -8.25
C VAL A 34 -0.92 0.12 -9.07
N ALA A 35 -1.84 -0.60 -8.42
CA ALA A 35 -2.79 -1.46 -9.12
C ALA A 35 -3.75 -0.65 -10.01
N ALA A 36 -4.15 0.54 -9.57
CA ALA A 36 -5.22 1.32 -10.18
C ALA A 36 -4.88 2.14 -11.42
N GLY A 37 -3.69 2.59 -11.78
CA GLY A 37 -2.31 2.25 -11.49
C GLY A 37 -1.55 3.51 -11.86
N PHE A 38 -1.59 4.36 -10.87
CA PHE A 38 -0.88 5.60 -10.79
C PHE A 38 0.60 5.28 -10.54
N PRO A 39 1.49 6.28 -10.70
CA PRO A 39 2.85 6.16 -10.19
C PRO A 39 2.80 5.81 -8.70
N TYR A 40 3.74 4.96 -8.27
CA TYR A 40 3.92 4.73 -6.84
C TYR A 40 4.15 6.07 -6.13
N GLN A 41 3.50 6.24 -4.98
CA GLN A 41 3.79 7.29 -4.02
C GLN A 41 3.64 6.71 -2.61
N PRO A 42 4.44 7.17 -1.62
CA PRO A 42 4.20 6.81 -0.23
C PRO A 42 2.85 7.34 0.23
N VAL A 43 2.08 6.52 0.96
CA VAL A 43 0.76 6.90 1.47
C VAL A 43 0.78 6.92 2.99
N GLY A 44 1.06 8.10 3.57
CA GLY A 44 0.96 8.35 5.01
C GLY A 44 -0.43 8.80 5.48
N SER A 45 -1.29 9.21 4.54
CA SER A 45 -2.66 9.67 4.80
C SER A 45 -3.50 9.42 3.55
N VAL A 46 -4.76 9.04 3.72
CA VAL A 46 -5.63 8.67 2.58
C VAL A 46 -6.07 9.86 1.76
N GLU A 47 -5.88 11.06 2.30
CA GLU A 47 -6.17 12.36 1.71
C GLU A 47 -5.18 12.72 0.59
N THR A 48 -4.01 12.07 0.54
CA THR A 48 -3.04 12.23 -0.55
C THR A 48 -3.27 11.26 -1.71
N MET A 49 -4.18 10.29 -1.55
CA MET A 49 -4.48 9.33 -2.61
C MET A 49 -5.35 9.98 -3.71
N PRO A 50 -5.33 9.47 -4.96
CA PRO A 50 -6.19 9.99 -6.02
C PRO A 50 -7.69 9.97 -5.66
N ASP A 51 -8.50 10.82 -6.31
CA ASP A 51 -9.93 10.99 -5.97
C ASP A 51 -10.80 9.78 -6.30
N CYS A 52 -10.32 8.84 -7.11
CA CYS A 52 -11.03 7.58 -7.37
C CYS A 52 -10.99 6.60 -6.19
N PHE A 53 -10.24 6.90 -5.12
CA PHE A 53 -10.13 6.05 -3.93
C PHE A 53 -11.11 6.47 -2.84
N SER A 54 -11.89 5.52 -2.32
CA SER A 54 -12.81 5.79 -1.22
C SER A 54 -12.03 6.05 0.06
N ARG A 55 -12.13 7.28 0.59
CA ARG A 55 -11.44 7.69 1.82
C ARG A 55 -11.78 6.81 3.04
N PRO A 56 -13.05 6.53 3.39
CA PRO A 56 -13.40 5.66 4.52
C PRO A 56 -12.87 4.23 4.33
N ILE A 57 -12.97 3.67 3.13
CA ILE A 57 -12.48 2.31 2.83
C ILE A 57 -10.95 2.25 2.95
N CYS A 58 -10.23 3.18 2.32
CA CYS A 58 -8.77 3.21 2.35
C CYS A 58 -8.25 3.47 3.76
N ARG A 59 -8.96 4.27 4.57
CA ARG A 59 -8.57 4.55 5.96
C ARG A 59 -8.70 3.29 6.79
N PHE A 60 -9.81 2.58 6.64
CA PHE A 60 -10.01 1.33 7.37
C PHE A 60 -9.03 0.24 6.91
N ALA A 61 -8.80 0.11 5.61
CA ALA A 61 -7.80 -0.81 5.06
C ALA A 61 -6.39 -0.52 5.58
N MET A 62 -5.99 0.74 5.68
CA MET A 62 -4.71 1.16 6.27
C MET A 62 -4.60 0.73 7.73
N HIS A 63 -5.65 0.97 8.53
CA HIS A 63 -5.67 0.51 9.92
C HIS A 63 -5.53 -1.01 10.03
N LEU A 64 -6.24 -1.78 9.20
CA LEU A 64 -6.11 -3.24 9.19
C LEU A 64 -4.71 -3.69 8.79
N ASN A 65 -4.11 -3.05 7.79
CA ASN A 65 -2.75 -3.34 7.35
C ASN A 65 -1.74 -3.14 8.48
N ASP A 66 -1.91 -2.06 9.25
CA ASP A 66 -0.96 -1.66 10.28
C ASP A 66 -1.10 -2.44 11.58
N GLU A 67 -2.31 -2.92 11.91
CA GLU A 67 -2.56 -3.76 13.10
C GLU A 67 -2.31 -5.26 12.86
N ALA A 68 -2.36 -5.73 11.62
CA ALA A 68 -2.20 -7.14 11.28
C ALA A 68 -0.79 -7.65 11.55
N ASP A 69 -0.66 -8.92 11.93
CA ASP A 69 0.60 -9.65 11.80
C ASP A 69 0.96 -9.93 10.33
N ASP A 70 2.13 -10.52 10.08
CA ASP A 70 2.62 -10.74 8.72
C ASP A 70 1.76 -11.69 7.88
N GLU A 71 1.11 -12.68 8.50
CA GLU A 71 0.25 -13.64 7.82
C GLU A 71 -1.15 -13.06 7.58
N GLU A 72 -1.73 -12.45 8.61
CA GLU A 72 -3.01 -11.75 8.55
C GLU A 72 -2.99 -10.65 7.50
N ARG A 73 -1.89 -9.90 7.40
CA ARG A 73 -1.77 -8.80 6.43
C ARG A 73 -1.90 -9.30 4.99
N GLN A 74 -1.47 -10.52 4.69
CA GLN A 74 -1.62 -11.04 3.32
C GLN A 74 -3.07 -11.36 2.96
N LEU A 75 -3.97 -11.50 3.94
CA LEU A 75 -5.41 -11.66 3.70
C LEU A 75 -6.04 -10.37 3.12
N LEU A 76 -5.33 -9.25 3.14
CA LEU A 76 -5.77 -7.98 2.54
C LEU A 76 -5.50 -7.90 1.04
N LEU A 77 -4.67 -8.78 0.46
CA LEU A 77 -4.35 -8.79 -0.97
C LEU A 77 -5.58 -8.77 -1.90
N PRO A 78 -6.66 -9.52 -1.64
CA PRO A 78 -7.87 -9.49 -2.47
C PRO A 78 -8.58 -8.13 -2.53
N PHE A 79 -8.27 -7.21 -1.61
CA PHE A 79 -8.90 -5.90 -1.53
C PHE A 79 -8.14 -4.81 -2.30
N VAL A 80 -6.87 -5.03 -2.63
CA VAL A 80 -5.98 -4.05 -3.29
C VAL A 80 -6.63 -3.42 -4.53
N THR A 81 -7.29 -4.23 -5.35
CA THR A 81 -7.89 -3.79 -6.62
C THR A 81 -9.25 -3.14 -6.45
N ARG A 82 -9.82 -3.22 -5.24
CA ARG A 82 -11.17 -2.77 -4.89
C ARG A 82 -11.18 -1.44 -4.13
N LEU A 83 -10.02 -0.89 -3.75
CA LEU A 83 -9.94 0.37 -3.00
C LEU A 83 -10.21 1.61 -3.87
N ALA A 84 -9.98 1.52 -5.18
CA ALA A 84 -10.32 2.55 -6.16
C ALA A 84 -11.83 2.53 -6.47
N CYS A 85 -12.65 2.79 -5.46
CA CYS A 85 -14.11 2.65 -5.48
C CYS A 85 -14.85 3.87 -4.91
N ALA A 86 -14.25 5.06 -4.96
CA ALA A 86 -14.92 6.28 -4.52
C ALA A 86 -16.28 6.45 -5.21
N ASP A 87 -17.27 6.87 -4.44
CA ASP A 87 -18.63 7.11 -4.90
C ASP A 87 -19.10 8.50 -4.44
N THR A 88 -20.41 8.75 -4.53
CA THR A 88 -21.01 10.02 -4.10
C THR A 88 -20.80 10.29 -2.60
N PRO A 89 -20.74 11.56 -2.16
CA PRO A 89 -20.54 11.89 -0.75
C PRO A 89 -21.51 11.21 0.23
N PRO A 90 -22.82 11.05 -0.07
CA PRO A 90 -23.72 10.28 0.79
C PRO A 90 -23.33 8.82 0.98
N VAL A 91 -22.84 8.17 -0.08
CA VAL A 91 -22.36 6.77 -0.03
C VAL A 91 -21.09 6.67 0.80
N GLU A 92 -20.15 7.60 0.63
CA GLU A 92 -18.93 7.64 1.45
C GLU A 92 -19.25 7.86 2.93
N GLN A 93 -20.22 8.73 3.24
CA GLN A 93 -20.69 8.95 4.61
C GLN A 93 -21.35 7.68 5.19
N GLU A 94 -22.13 6.96 4.38
CA GLU A 94 -22.75 5.69 4.79
C GLU A 94 -21.71 4.61 5.08
N ARG A 95 -20.67 4.50 4.23
CA ARG A 95 -19.53 3.60 4.45
C ARG A 95 -18.81 3.92 5.75
N GLU A 96 -18.54 5.19 6.01
CA GLU A 96 -17.90 5.63 7.25
C GLU A 96 -18.75 5.29 8.49
N ALA A 97 -20.06 5.59 8.44
CA ALA A 97 -20.99 5.26 9.51
C ALA A 97 -21.11 3.75 9.74
N TYR A 98 -21.15 2.96 8.65
CA TYR A 98 -21.21 1.50 8.71
C TYR A 98 -20.01 0.91 9.44
N ILE A 99 -18.80 1.36 9.08
CA ILE A 99 -17.53 0.93 9.68
C ILE A 99 -17.51 1.34 11.16
N ALA A 100 -17.77 2.62 11.45
CA ALA A 100 -17.72 3.14 12.82
C ALA A 100 -18.71 2.43 13.76
N ALA A 101 -19.92 2.13 13.29
CA ALA A 101 -20.95 1.45 14.09
C ALA A 101 -20.61 -0.01 14.44
N ARG A 102 -19.69 -0.63 13.70
CA ARG A 102 -19.34 -2.06 13.84
C ARG A 102 -17.97 -2.27 14.45
N LEU A 103 -17.10 -1.26 14.43
CA LEU A 103 -15.77 -1.38 15.00
C LEU A 103 -15.84 -1.47 16.53
N SER A 104 -15.17 -2.50 17.04
CA SER A 104 -14.96 -2.73 18.46
C SER A 104 -13.58 -3.34 18.66
N TRP A 105 -12.93 -2.98 19.77
CA TRP A 105 -11.59 -3.46 20.12
C TRP A 105 -11.53 -4.98 20.38
N ARG A 106 -12.68 -5.65 20.56
CA ARG A 106 -12.77 -7.10 20.83
C ARG A 106 -12.86 -7.97 19.58
N LEU A 107 -12.96 -7.37 18.40
CA LEU A 107 -13.14 -8.13 17.17
C LEU A 107 -11.86 -8.86 16.77
N SER A 108 -12.00 -10.04 16.18
CA SER A 108 -10.87 -10.71 15.53
C SER A 108 -10.51 -9.99 14.22
N PHE A 109 -9.32 -10.24 13.70
CA PHE A 109 -8.93 -9.70 12.39
C PHE A 109 -9.91 -10.12 11.28
N ARG A 110 -10.38 -11.37 11.31
CA ARG A 110 -11.38 -11.88 10.34
C ARG A 110 -12.73 -11.15 10.44
N ASP A 111 -13.18 -10.82 11.64
CA ASP A 111 -14.41 -10.03 11.82
C ASP A 111 -14.24 -8.64 11.23
N ARG A 112 -13.06 -8.03 11.42
CA ARG A 112 -12.75 -6.73 10.82
C ARG A 112 -12.63 -6.78 9.30
N LEU A 113 -12.10 -7.86 8.71
CA LEU A 113 -12.16 -8.09 7.26
C LEU A 113 -13.60 -8.19 6.75
N ALA A 114 -14.49 -8.85 7.48
CA ALA A 114 -15.91 -8.91 7.12
C ALA A 114 -16.59 -7.53 7.14
N ILE A 115 -16.17 -6.63 8.05
CA ILE A 115 -16.60 -5.23 8.03
C ILE A 115 -16.11 -4.53 6.75
N LEU A 116 -14.86 -4.75 6.34
CA LEU A 116 -14.30 -4.14 5.12
C LEU A 116 -15.07 -4.61 3.88
N GLU A 117 -15.36 -5.91 3.80
CA GLU A 117 -16.18 -6.50 2.74
C GLU A 117 -17.59 -5.91 2.71
N GLY A 118 -18.24 -5.78 3.88
CA GLY A 118 -19.56 -5.18 3.99
C GLY A 118 -19.60 -3.70 3.59
N ALA A 119 -18.56 -2.94 3.93
CA ALA A 119 -18.45 -1.54 3.54
C ALA A 119 -18.24 -1.38 2.02
N LEU A 120 -17.46 -2.27 1.40
CA LEU A 120 -17.29 -2.32 -0.06
C LEU A 120 -18.58 -2.68 -0.82
N ALA A 121 -19.55 -3.32 -0.15
CA ALA A 121 -20.86 -3.63 -0.72
C ALA A 121 -21.84 -2.44 -0.71
N ILE A 122 -21.51 -1.35 -0.01
CA ILE A 122 -22.33 -0.13 0.01
C ILE A 122 -21.99 0.72 -1.22
N GLY A 123 -22.99 1.12 -2.00
CA GLY A 123 -22.83 1.90 -3.22
C GLY A 123 -22.73 1.05 -4.49
N ARG A 124 -22.16 1.62 -5.56
CA ARG A 124 -21.94 0.85 -6.79
C ARG A 124 -20.86 -0.21 -6.58
N PRO A 125 -21.02 -1.42 -7.16
CA PRO A 125 -19.95 -2.43 -7.13
C PRO A 125 -18.69 -1.84 -7.78
N ALA A 126 -17.55 -1.93 -7.09
CA ALA A 126 -16.27 -1.56 -7.68
C ALA A 126 -16.04 -2.41 -8.94
N ASP A 127 -15.88 -1.76 -10.09
CA ASP A 127 -15.67 -2.46 -11.36
C ASP A 127 -14.35 -3.25 -11.26
N MET A 128 -14.44 -4.58 -11.32
CA MET A 128 -13.28 -5.44 -11.14
C MET A 128 -12.38 -5.29 -12.37
N SER A 129 -11.38 -4.44 -12.28
CA SER A 129 -10.32 -4.39 -13.31
C SER A 129 -9.71 -5.79 -13.46
N ARG A 130 -9.55 -6.23 -14.72
CA ARG A 130 -9.11 -7.60 -15.04
C ARG A 130 -7.74 -7.88 -14.38
N PRO A 131 -7.57 -9.00 -13.65
CA PRO A 131 -6.34 -9.31 -12.90
C PRO A 131 -5.04 -9.19 -13.72
N GLU A 132 -5.08 -9.54 -15.01
CA GLU A 132 -3.94 -9.53 -15.94
C GLU A 132 -3.34 -8.12 -16.16
N VAL A 133 -4.18 -7.09 -16.17
CA VAL A 133 -3.75 -5.68 -16.35
C VAL A 133 -3.01 -5.20 -15.10
N ILE A 134 -3.49 -5.62 -13.93
CA ILE A 134 -2.96 -5.22 -12.62
C ILE A 134 -1.59 -5.84 -12.42
N SER A 135 -1.48 -7.14 -12.69
CA SER A 135 -0.23 -7.90 -12.67
C SER A 135 0.86 -7.20 -13.49
N SER A 136 0.55 -6.80 -14.72
CA SER A 136 1.50 -6.13 -15.62
C SER A 136 1.98 -4.77 -15.09
N ARG A 137 1.12 -4.04 -14.37
CA ARG A 137 1.45 -2.72 -13.79
C ARG A 137 2.35 -2.87 -12.57
N MET A 138 2.03 -3.84 -11.69
CA MET A 138 2.83 -4.10 -10.50
C MET A 138 4.25 -4.59 -10.86
N ALA A 139 4.41 -5.42 -11.90
CA ALA A 139 5.73 -5.81 -12.41
C ALA A 139 6.57 -4.61 -12.88
N THR A 140 5.95 -3.67 -13.60
CA THR A 140 6.65 -2.48 -14.09
C THR A 140 7.23 -1.66 -12.92
N VAL A 141 6.48 -1.53 -11.82
CA VAL A 141 6.97 -0.82 -10.63
C VAL A 141 8.12 -1.56 -9.96
N GLN A 142 8.04 -2.89 -9.82
CA GLN A 142 9.15 -3.69 -9.27
C GLN A 142 10.44 -3.58 -10.11
N GLN A 143 10.32 -3.60 -11.44
CA GLN A 143 11.48 -3.46 -12.35
C GLN A 143 12.12 -2.07 -12.23
N ASN A 144 11.31 -1.02 -12.14
CA ASN A 144 11.80 0.34 -11.92
C ASN A 144 12.45 0.49 -10.54
N ALA A 145 11.93 -0.19 -9.51
CA ALA A 145 12.52 -0.22 -8.17
C ALA A 145 13.90 -0.88 -8.15
N ALA A 146 14.03 -2.05 -8.79
CA ALA A 146 15.31 -2.75 -8.91
C ALA A 146 16.37 -1.89 -9.62
N THR A 147 15.95 -1.09 -10.61
CA THR A 147 16.85 -0.20 -11.36
C THR A 147 17.22 1.06 -10.56
N ALA A 148 16.31 1.60 -9.74
CA ALA A 148 16.61 2.76 -8.89
C ALA A 148 17.56 2.43 -7.73
N THR A 149 17.62 1.15 -7.33
CA THR A 149 18.50 0.67 -6.24
C THR A 149 19.93 0.35 -6.72
N SER A 150 20.22 0.39 -8.03
CA SER A 150 21.56 0.13 -8.57
C SER A 150 22.45 1.38 -8.68
N VAL A 151 22.21 2.41 -7.87
CA VAL A 151 23.17 3.51 -7.71
C VAL A 151 24.34 2.95 -6.91
N GLU A 152 25.51 2.86 -7.56
CA GLU A 152 26.77 2.38 -6.99
C GLU A 152 26.97 2.90 -5.56
N GLU A 153 27.25 1.99 -4.64
CA GLU A 153 27.81 2.30 -3.32
C GLU A 153 29.13 3.06 -3.54
N TYR A 154 29.08 4.38 -3.50
CA TYR A 154 30.29 5.19 -3.43
C TYR A 154 31.01 4.82 -2.12
N PRO A 155 32.28 4.39 -2.17
CA PRO A 155 32.99 4.00 -0.97
C PRO A 155 33.13 5.22 -0.04
N LEU A 156 32.76 4.98 1.22
CA LEU A 156 32.88 5.88 2.37
C LEU A 156 34.28 6.53 2.38
N CYS A 157 34.38 7.78 1.93
CA CYS A 157 35.65 8.51 1.91
C CYS A 157 36.00 8.94 3.34
N SER A 158 36.82 8.12 3.99
CA SER A 158 37.54 8.45 5.20
C SER A 158 38.59 9.54 4.92
N GLN A 159 38.39 10.75 5.44
CA GLN A 159 39.49 11.70 5.64
C GLN A 159 39.36 12.35 7.02
N PHE A 160 39.83 11.64 8.04
CA PHE A 160 40.45 12.28 9.18
C PHE A 160 41.90 12.61 8.79
N GLN A 161 42.18 13.90 8.56
CA GLN A 161 43.54 14.41 8.67
C GLN A 161 43.50 15.58 9.66
N GLY A 162 44.06 15.32 10.84
CA GLY A 162 44.27 16.32 11.87
C GLY A 162 45.36 17.31 11.48
N TRP A 163 45.20 18.56 11.87
CA TRP A 163 46.24 19.58 11.81
C TRP A 163 46.64 19.99 13.23
N PHE A 164 47.90 19.70 13.56
CA PHE A 164 48.66 20.28 14.66
C PHE A 164 49.74 21.21 14.07
N ALA A 165 50.13 22.22 14.86
CA ALA A 165 51.15 23.27 14.68
C ALA A 165 50.64 24.56 13.98
N GLY A 166 50.83 25.78 14.48
CA GLY A 166 51.61 26.31 15.60
C GLY A 166 52.19 27.68 15.23
N ILE A 167 52.22 28.60 16.22
CA ILE A 167 53.02 29.86 16.30
C ILE A 167 52.43 31.13 15.64
N PHE A 168 51.95 32.06 16.49
CA PHE A 168 52.63 33.31 16.83
C PHE A 168 52.50 33.58 18.32
#